data_AF-A0A9E4MBP1-F1
#
_entry.id   AF-A0A9E4MBP1-F1
#
_cell.length_a   1.000
_cell.length_b   1.000
_cell.length_c   1.000
_cell.angle_alpha   90.00
_cell.angle_beta   90.00
_cell.angle_gamma   90.00
#
_symmetry.space_group_name_H-M   'P 1'
#
loop_
_entity.id
_entity.type
_entity.pdbx_description
1 polymer ?
#
loop_
_entity_poly.entity_id
_entity_poly.type
_entity_poly.pdbx_seq_one_letter_code
_entity_poly.pdbx_strand_id
1 'polypeptide(L)'
;MTGSKVENPNAPQASHMFFGRATSGFSAMFSTHPPLGERIRRIDPSWDGDFPELPEPGDGAPAGVAAPGAAGFAGAEAGASARPDISNAVSQVGQPSPAHVEYAAALIDRLPEPVVSAAHEPYGARALVYALLLDRNPAPRQVQLDHLEAAADDGVFEETVRLAPVVEQLDPRMRLPVLEIALPALRALTSRQYQRFEENVVELVEADEVIDLFEWSLQRILLREMQASFGQSRPTRVRHRSAGAVQSSLAVLMSVLAYVGHRERQAAEGAFAEGWRVLPLPERGLLPHEACGFAELDAALVELDRAAPQVKKRTLEAAVACIIADRKVTVEEGELLRVVSAWINCPMPPILG
;
A
#
# COMPACT_ATOMS: atom_id res chain seq x y z
N MET A 1 25.09 -12.72 12.25
CA MET A 1 24.75 -13.45 11.01
C MET A 1 25.06 -12.57 9.80
N THR A 2 26.33 -12.48 9.43
CA THR A 2 26.80 -11.71 8.28
C THR A 2 27.03 -12.72 7.15
N GLY A 3 26.00 -12.93 6.32
CA GLY A 3 26.06 -13.93 5.24
C GLY A 3 24.70 -14.45 4.74
N SER A 4 23.61 -14.24 5.49
CA SER A 4 22.26 -14.60 5.02
C SER A 4 21.55 -13.46 4.28
N LYS A 5 22.04 -12.23 4.40
CA LYS A 5 21.35 -11.03 3.88
C LYS A 5 21.58 -10.90 2.38
N VAL A 6 20.50 -10.96 1.60
CA VAL A 6 20.55 -10.79 0.14
C VAL A 6 20.07 -9.39 -0.18
N GLU A 7 20.97 -8.52 -0.63
CA GLU A 7 20.61 -7.17 -1.07
C GLU A 7 20.12 -7.20 -2.53
N ASN A 8 18.84 -7.55 -2.68
CA ASN A 8 18.16 -7.56 -3.98
C ASN A 8 16.70 -7.11 -3.83
N PRO A 9 16.16 -6.20 -4.68
CA PRO A 9 14.76 -5.78 -4.64
C PRO A 9 13.74 -6.92 -4.74
N ASN A 10 14.12 -8.03 -5.38
CA ASN A 10 13.28 -9.22 -5.54
C ASN A 10 13.51 -10.29 -4.45
N ALA A 11 14.43 -10.07 -3.49
CA ALA A 11 14.69 -11.00 -2.40
C ALA A 11 13.44 -11.42 -1.59
N PRO A 12 12.43 -10.54 -1.37
CA PRO A 12 11.18 -10.94 -0.71
C PRO A 12 10.41 -12.04 -1.46
N GLN A 13 10.47 -12.05 -2.80
CA GLN A 13 9.75 -13.01 -3.65
C GLN A 13 10.37 -14.43 -3.56
N ALA A 14 11.70 -14.50 -3.34
CA ALA A 14 12.45 -15.74 -3.15
C ALA A 14 12.64 -16.12 -1.67
N SER A 15 12.00 -15.40 -0.74
CA SER A 15 12.20 -15.57 0.71
C SER A 15 11.99 -17.01 1.20
N HIS A 16 11.05 -17.73 0.59
CA HIS A 16 10.71 -19.12 0.87
C HIS A 16 11.77 -20.15 0.40
N MET A 17 12.74 -19.75 -0.44
CA MET A 17 13.83 -20.62 -0.90
C MET A 17 15.09 -20.54 -0.01
N PHE A 18 15.16 -19.60 0.94
CA PHE A 18 16.35 -19.41 1.77
C PHE A 18 16.26 -20.17 3.10
N PHE A 19 17.37 -20.79 3.51
CA PHE A 19 17.47 -21.49 4.79
C PHE A 19 17.63 -20.53 5.99
N GLY A 20 18.11 -19.31 5.76
CA GLY A 20 18.26 -18.25 6.76
C GLY A 20 17.49 -16.98 6.36
N ARG A 21 17.23 -16.09 7.33
CA ARG A 21 16.49 -14.84 7.11
C ARG A 21 17.25 -13.96 6.11
N ALA A 22 16.74 -13.89 4.87
CA ALA A 22 17.37 -13.15 3.78
C ALA A 22 16.97 -11.67 3.72
N THR A 23 15.91 -11.29 4.44
CA THR A 23 15.35 -9.94 4.47
C THR A 23 15.13 -9.47 5.91
N SER A 24 15.46 -8.21 6.19
CA SER A 24 15.11 -7.53 7.43
C SER A 24 13.68 -6.98 7.27
N GLY A 25 12.75 -7.34 8.17
CA GLY A 25 11.32 -6.95 8.06
C GLY A 25 10.34 -8.12 7.92
N PHE A 26 9.12 -7.82 7.47
CA PHE A 26 7.83 -8.57 7.50
C PHE A 26 7.80 -10.03 6.96
N SER A 27 8.95 -10.64 6.65
CA SER A 27 9.03 -12.04 6.21
C SER A 27 8.54 -13.05 7.27
N ALA A 28 8.42 -12.65 8.54
CA ALA A 28 7.92 -13.50 9.62
C ALA A 28 6.39 -13.75 9.55
N MET A 29 5.60 -12.79 9.07
CA MET A 29 4.14 -12.94 8.94
C MET A 29 3.73 -13.75 7.71
N PHE A 30 4.59 -13.82 6.69
CA PHE A 30 4.41 -14.68 5.51
C PHE A 30 5.23 -15.97 5.60
N SER A 31 5.74 -16.32 6.78
CA SER A 31 6.47 -17.57 6.96
C SER A 31 5.50 -18.74 6.88
N THR A 32 5.57 -19.53 5.81
CA THR A 32 4.88 -20.83 5.69
C THR A 32 5.38 -21.87 6.69
N HIS A 33 6.32 -21.48 7.56
CA HIS A 33 6.95 -22.34 8.54
C HIS A 33 7.07 -21.61 9.88
N PRO A 34 7.01 -22.35 11.00
CA PRO A 34 7.25 -21.80 12.33
C PRO A 34 8.67 -21.21 12.44
N PRO A 35 8.91 -20.27 13.38
CA PRO A 35 10.21 -19.65 13.61
C PRO A 35 11.36 -20.65 13.72
N LEU A 36 12.58 -20.26 13.33
CA LEU A 36 13.74 -21.15 13.30
C LEU A 36 13.96 -21.87 14.65
N GLY A 37 13.78 -21.17 15.77
CA GLY A 37 13.92 -21.77 17.09
C GLY A 37 12.88 -22.86 17.39
N GLU A 38 11.64 -22.70 16.91
CA GLU A 38 10.62 -23.76 17.01
C GLU A 38 10.93 -24.94 16.09
N ARG A 39 11.50 -24.68 14.91
CA ARG A 39 11.93 -25.74 13.99
C ARG A 39 13.08 -26.56 14.60
N ILE A 40 14.05 -25.91 15.24
CA ILE A 40 15.15 -26.59 15.94
C ILE A 40 14.58 -27.41 17.11
N ARG A 41 13.69 -26.83 17.93
CA ARG A 41 13.04 -27.55 19.05
C ARG A 41 12.20 -28.77 18.62
N ARG A 42 11.65 -28.78 17.40
CA ARG A 42 10.93 -29.95 16.85
C ARG A 42 11.87 -31.10 16.45
N ILE A 43 13.14 -30.80 16.17
CA ILE A 43 14.16 -31.79 15.79
C ILE A 43 14.99 -32.21 17.02
N ASP A 44 15.34 -31.24 17.86
CA ASP A 44 16.06 -31.41 19.11
C ASP A 44 15.28 -30.74 20.25
N PRO A 45 14.45 -31.51 20.98
CA PRO A 45 13.68 -31.00 22.12
C PRO A 45 14.53 -30.49 23.28
N SER A 46 15.83 -30.84 23.32
CA SER A 46 16.77 -30.43 24.35
C SER A 46 17.59 -29.19 23.99
N TRP A 47 17.33 -28.58 22.84
CA TRP A 47 18.02 -27.36 22.41
C TRP A 47 17.83 -26.21 23.42
N ASP A 48 18.94 -25.63 23.85
CA ASP A 48 19.06 -24.59 24.88
C ASP A 48 18.67 -23.18 24.41
N GLY A 49 18.34 -23.03 23.12
CA GLY A 49 17.92 -21.77 22.54
C GLY A 49 19.05 -20.88 22.07
N ASP A 50 20.30 -21.31 22.22
CA ASP A 50 21.47 -20.52 21.84
C ASP A 50 21.97 -20.87 20.43
N PHE A 51 22.51 -19.88 19.74
CA PHE A 51 23.09 -20.04 18.40
C PHE A 51 24.61 -19.92 18.50
N PRO A 52 25.38 -20.90 17.99
CA PRO A 52 26.83 -20.81 18.03
C PRO A 52 27.30 -19.56 17.25
N GLU A 53 28.07 -18.70 17.91
CA GLU A 53 28.77 -17.60 17.25
C GLU A 53 29.80 -18.18 16.28
N LEU A 54 29.58 -17.97 14.98
CA LEU A 54 30.58 -18.30 13.97
C LEU A 54 31.66 -17.22 13.93
N PRO A 55 32.93 -17.58 13.75
CA PRO A 55 34.01 -16.61 13.60
C PRO A 55 33.73 -15.68 12.41
N GLU A 56 33.87 -14.37 12.63
CA GLU A 56 33.82 -13.36 11.58
C GLU A 56 34.87 -13.70 10.50
N PRO A 57 34.55 -13.53 9.20
CA PRO A 57 35.54 -13.72 8.13
C PRO A 57 36.68 -12.73 8.33
N GLY A 58 37.89 -13.25 8.56
CA GLY A 58 39.09 -12.44 8.74
C GLY A 58 39.38 -11.54 7.55
N ASP A 59 39.90 -10.35 7.87
CA ASP A 59 40.32 -9.29 6.96
C ASP A 59 41.14 -9.80 5.77
N GLY A 60 40.51 -9.86 4.60
CA GLY A 60 41.14 -10.39 3.38
C GLY A 60 40.55 -9.92 2.05
N ALA A 61 39.75 -8.85 2.02
CA ALA A 61 39.30 -8.20 0.78
C ALA A 61 39.23 -6.68 0.96
N PRO A 62 39.61 -5.87 -0.05
CA PRO A 62 40.08 -4.50 0.16
C PRO A 62 38.95 -3.52 0.48
N ALA A 63 39.27 -2.62 1.42
CA ALA A 63 38.45 -1.53 1.90
C ALA A 63 38.04 -0.53 0.80
N GLY A 64 36.80 -0.04 0.90
CA GLY A 64 36.26 1.03 0.07
C GLY A 64 35.27 1.91 0.82
N VAL A 65 35.83 2.80 1.64
CA VAL A 65 35.25 4.05 2.17
C VAL A 65 34.16 3.92 3.25
N ALA A 66 34.60 4.03 4.50
CA ALA A 66 33.78 4.49 5.61
C ALA A 66 33.59 6.01 5.53
N ALA A 67 32.39 6.48 5.93
CA ALA A 67 32.14 7.82 6.43
C ALA A 67 31.11 7.73 7.59
N PRO A 68 31.17 8.64 8.57
CA PRO A 68 31.10 8.28 9.99
C PRO A 68 29.80 8.72 10.68
N GLY A 69 29.47 8.08 11.80
CA GLY A 69 28.57 8.67 12.81
C GLY A 69 27.59 7.73 13.51
N ALA A 70 28.06 6.62 14.08
CA ALA A 70 27.28 5.84 15.04
C ALA A 70 28.15 5.51 16.27
N ALA A 71 28.25 6.47 17.18
CA ALA A 71 28.72 6.23 18.54
C ALA A 71 28.15 7.34 19.44
N GLY A 72 27.19 6.99 20.30
CA GLY A 72 26.60 7.93 21.24
C GLY A 72 25.34 7.41 21.92
N PHE A 73 25.40 6.25 22.59
CA PHE A 73 24.39 5.87 23.59
C PHE A 73 25.06 5.67 24.94
N ALA A 74 25.16 6.76 25.69
CA ALA A 74 25.30 6.75 27.14
C ALA A 74 24.45 7.90 27.70
N GLY A 75 23.37 7.50 28.38
CA GLY A 75 22.48 8.24 29.29
C GLY A 75 22.35 9.77 29.18
N ALA A 76 21.13 10.23 28.88
CA ALA A 76 20.50 11.34 29.59
C ALA A 76 19.00 11.44 29.23
N GLU A 77 18.18 11.29 30.27
CA GLU A 77 16.94 12.00 30.59
C GLU A 77 15.73 11.98 29.62
N ALA A 78 14.60 11.64 30.25
CA ALA A 78 13.25 11.76 29.76
C ALA A 78 12.90 13.20 29.37
N GLY A 79 12.20 13.36 28.23
CA GLY A 79 11.53 14.61 27.87
C GLY A 79 11.86 15.14 26.48
N ALA A 80 11.59 14.36 25.43
CA ALA A 80 11.40 14.92 24.09
C ALA A 80 10.41 14.06 23.33
N SER A 81 9.23 14.62 23.05
CA SER A 81 8.26 14.09 22.11
C SER A 81 8.94 13.88 20.74
N ALA A 82 9.24 12.63 20.39
CA ALA A 82 9.72 12.27 19.06
C ALA A 82 8.59 12.56 18.06
N ARG A 83 8.77 13.62 17.26
CA ARG A 83 7.90 13.90 16.11
C ARG A 83 8.18 12.86 15.02
N PRO A 84 7.17 12.31 14.34
CA PRO A 84 7.41 11.39 13.23
C PRO A 84 8.19 12.10 12.12
N ASP A 85 9.27 11.46 11.66
CA ASP A 85 10.09 11.94 10.54
C ASP A 85 9.45 11.49 9.21
N ILE A 86 8.44 12.24 8.79
CA ILE A 86 7.63 11.96 7.59
C ILE A 86 8.50 12.07 6.31
N SER A 87 9.60 12.84 6.34
CA SER A 87 10.51 13.02 5.21
C SER A 87 11.25 11.75 4.80
N ASN A 88 11.29 10.73 5.67
CA ASN A 88 11.96 9.45 5.42
C ASN A 88 11.03 8.36 4.86
N ALA A 89 9.75 8.65 4.58
CA ALA A 89 8.79 7.67 4.05
C ALA A 89 9.24 7.01 2.73
N VAL A 90 9.88 7.77 1.84
CA VAL A 90 10.40 7.24 0.56
C VAL A 90 11.63 6.34 0.79
N SER A 91 12.47 6.67 1.77
CA SER A 91 13.62 5.83 2.16
C SER A 91 13.19 4.49 2.75
N GLN A 92 11.91 4.36 3.12
CA GLN A 92 11.28 3.15 3.67
C GLN A 92 10.39 2.41 2.65
N VAL A 93 10.43 2.78 1.37
CA VAL A 93 9.80 2.01 0.28
C VAL A 93 10.28 0.56 0.34
N GLY A 94 9.34 -0.37 0.54
CA GLY A 94 9.61 -1.80 0.72
C GLY A 94 10.32 -2.21 2.02
N GLN A 95 10.51 -1.30 2.99
CA GLN A 95 11.18 -1.58 4.27
C GLN A 95 10.40 -1.02 5.47
N PRO A 96 9.45 -1.77 6.05
CA PRO A 96 8.71 -1.33 7.22
C PRO A 96 9.62 -1.25 8.46
N SER A 97 9.56 -0.12 9.18
CA SER A 97 10.25 0.03 10.48
C SER A 97 9.48 -0.64 11.63
N PRO A 98 10.10 -0.90 12.80
CA PRO A 98 9.40 -1.44 13.98
C PRO A 98 8.17 -0.61 14.40
N ALA A 99 8.24 0.72 14.30
CA ALA A 99 7.11 1.60 14.60
C ALA A 99 5.91 1.37 13.66
N HIS A 100 6.16 1.06 12.37
CA HIS A 100 5.08 0.68 11.44
C HIS A 100 4.45 -0.65 11.81
N VAL A 101 5.26 -1.59 12.33
CA VAL A 101 4.76 -2.90 12.79
C VAL A 101 3.87 -2.74 14.01
N GLU A 102 4.30 -1.97 15.00
CA GLU A 102 3.50 -1.68 16.21
C GLU A 102 2.21 -0.94 15.86
N TYR A 103 2.29 0.05 14.96
CA TYR A 103 1.11 0.75 14.46
C TYR A 103 0.14 -0.20 13.77
N ALA A 104 0.61 -1.05 12.86
CA ALA A 104 -0.23 -2.03 12.16
C ALA A 104 -0.86 -3.05 13.12
N ALA A 105 -0.08 -3.57 14.10
CA ALA A 105 -0.59 -4.50 15.10
C ALA A 105 -1.69 -3.86 15.97
N ALA A 106 -1.46 -2.65 16.46
CA ALA A 106 -2.44 -1.92 17.26
C ALA A 106 -3.73 -1.59 16.49
N LEU A 107 -3.64 -1.42 15.17
CA LEU A 107 -4.79 -1.22 14.29
C LEU A 107 -5.55 -2.53 14.05
N ILE A 108 -4.86 -3.64 13.79
CA ILE A 108 -5.47 -4.96 13.57
C ILE A 108 -6.17 -5.45 14.84
N ASP A 109 -5.56 -5.26 16.02
CA ASP A 109 -6.14 -5.65 17.32
C ASP A 109 -7.48 -4.95 17.63
N ARG A 110 -7.80 -3.85 16.93
CA ARG A 110 -9.06 -3.12 17.07
C ARG A 110 -10.14 -3.57 16.08
N LEU A 111 -9.81 -4.44 15.13
CA LEU A 111 -10.78 -4.91 14.15
C LEU A 111 -11.80 -5.85 14.82
N PRO A 112 -13.10 -5.67 14.55
CA PRO A 112 -14.11 -6.61 15.00
C PRO A 112 -13.86 -8.01 14.42
N GLU A 113 -14.00 -9.05 15.24
CA GLU A 113 -13.82 -10.45 14.82
C GLU A 113 -14.58 -10.83 13.53
N PRO A 114 -15.84 -10.38 13.29
CA PRO A 114 -16.52 -10.66 12.02
C PRO A 114 -15.77 -10.15 10.79
N VAL A 115 -15.08 -9.01 10.88
CA VAL A 115 -14.31 -8.42 9.78
C VAL A 115 -13.02 -9.20 9.57
N VAL A 116 -12.31 -9.54 10.66
CA VAL A 116 -11.07 -10.33 10.60
C VAL A 116 -11.35 -11.70 10.00
N SER A 117 -12.37 -12.40 10.49
CA SER A 117 -12.77 -13.72 9.98
C SER A 117 -13.14 -13.64 8.50
N ALA A 118 -13.96 -12.67 8.11
CA ALA A 118 -14.38 -12.53 6.71
C ALA A 118 -13.19 -12.25 5.78
N ALA A 119 -12.23 -11.42 6.19
CA ALA A 119 -11.07 -11.09 5.37
C ALA A 119 -10.16 -12.31 5.06
N HIS A 120 -10.17 -13.35 5.90
CA HIS A 120 -9.26 -14.49 5.76
C HIS A 120 -9.82 -15.66 4.94
N GLU A 121 -11.07 -15.59 4.46
CA GLU A 121 -11.67 -16.62 3.62
C GLU A 121 -12.28 -16.06 2.33
N PRO A 122 -12.23 -16.79 1.18
CA PRO A 122 -12.64 -16.22 -0.11
C PRO A 122 -14.13 -15.86 -0.20
N TYR A 123 -14.98 -16.52 0.59
CA TYR A 123 -16.40 -16.23 0.66
C TYR A 123 -16.66 -14.92 1.41
N GLY A 124 -16.26 -14.85 2.68
CA GLY A 124 -16.35 -13.63 3.48
C GLY A 124 -15.61 -12.43 2.88
N ALA A 125 -14.46 -12.63 2.24
CA ALA A 125 -13.66 -11.55 1.69
C ALA A 125 -14.38 -10.80 0.57
N ARG A 126 -15.16 -11.49 -0.27
CA ARG A 126 -15.98 -10.86 -1.31
C ARG A 126 -17.10 -10.04 -0.69
N ALA A 127 -17.82 -10.62 0.26
CA ALA A 127 -18.89 -9.93 0.98
C ALA A 127 -18.38 -8.70 1.75
N LEU A 128 -17.18 -8.80 2.32
CA LEU A 128 -16.52 -7.70 3.03
C LEU A 128 -16.17 -6.55 2.08
N VAL A 129 -15.65 -6.85 0.88
CA VAL A 129 -15.39 -5.82 -0.13
C VAL A 129 -16.68 -5.15 -0.57
N TYR A 130 -17.75 -5.90 -0.82
CA TYR A 130 -19.05 -5.32 -1.17
C TYR A 130 -19.57 -4.44 -0.03
N ALA A 131 -19.47 -4.89 1.22
CA ALA A 131 -19.88 -4.10 2.39
C ALA A 131 -19.05 -2.81 2.56
N LEU A 132 -17.77 -2.81 2.16
CA LEU A 132 -16.93 -1.60 2.15
C LEU A 132 -17.39 -0.59 1.08
N LEU A 133 -17.95 -1.07 -0.03
CA LEU A 133 -18.42 -0.28 -1.17
C LEU A 133 -19.88 0.17 -1.05
N LEU A 134 -20.64 -0.32 -0.08
CA LEU A 134 -22.00 0.13 0.12
C LEU A 134 -22.03 1.62 0.54
N ASP A 135 -22.80 2.41 -0.20
CA ASP A 135 -23.01 3.82 0.12
C ASP A 135 -23.75 3.96 1.46
N ARG A 136 -23.45 5.03 2.19
CA ARG A 136 -24.17 5.45 3.39
C ARG A 136 -25.53 6.05 3.05
N ASN A 137 -25.69 6.63 1.86
CA ASN A 137 -26.94 7.21 1.39
C ASN A 137 -27.93 6.09 1.06
N PRO A 138 -29.18 6.14 1.58
CA PRO A 138 -30.15 5.07 1.38
C PRO A 138 -30.50 4.78 -0.08
N ALA A 139 -30.51 5.81 -0.94
CA ALA A 139 -30.95 5.66 -2.34
C ALA A 139 -29.94 4.87 -3.19
N PRO A 140 -28.66 5.25 -3.29
CA PRO A 140 -27.65 4.42 -3.95
C PRO A 140 -27.45 3.06 -3.30
N ARG A 141 -27.46 3.02 -1.96
CA ARG A 141 -27.32 1.77 -1.21
C ARG A 141 -28.38 0.74 -1.59
N GLN A 142 -29.62 1.16 -1.82
CA GLN A 142 -30.67 0.25 -2.23
C GLN A 142 -30.41 -0.32 -3.63
N VAL A 143 -29.99 0.52 -4.58
CA VAL A 143 -29.63 0.08 -5.94
C VAL A 143 -28.48 -0.95 -5.91
N GLN A 144 -27.46 -0.67 -5.09
CA GLN A 144 -26.33 -1.57 -4.87
C GLN A 144 -26.76 -2.92 -4.27
N LEU A 145 -27.64 -2.90 -3.27
CA LEU A 145 -28.17 -4.12 -2.64
C LEU A 145 -29.03 -4.94 -3.62
N ASP A 146 -29.91 -4.30 -4.38
CA ASP A 146 -30.75 -4.95 -5.38
C ASP A 146 -29.90 -5.62 -6.47
N HIS A 147 -28.82 -4.95 -6.89
CA HIS A 147 -27.85 -5.53 -7.84
C HIS A 147 -27.18 -6.78 -7.24
N LEU A 148 -26.67 -6.69 -6.01
CA LEU A 148 -25.99 -7.81 -5.37
C LEU A 148 -26.91 -9.01 -5.12
N GLU A 149 -28.16 -8.78 -4.74
CA GLU A 149 -29.14 -9.86 -4.57
C GLU A 149 -29.36 -10.65 -5.87
N ALA A 150 -29.30 -9.96 -7.02
CA ALA A 150 -29.47 -10.58 -8.33
C ALA A 150 -28.19 -11.21 -8.91
N ALA A 151 -27.01 -10.63 -8.63
CA ALA A 151 -25.78 -10.93 -9.36
C ALA A 151 -24.67 -11.61 -8.53
N ALA A 152 -24.72 -11.51 -7.19
CA ALA A 152 -23.71 -12.13 -6.33
C ALA A 152 -23.77 -13.67 -6.36
N ASP A 153 -22.67 -14.31 -5.98
CA ASP A 153 -22.67 -15.76 -5.75
C ASP A 153 -23.54 -16.12 -4.54
N ASP A 154 -24.13 -17.32 -4.56
CA ASP A 154 -25.01 -17.84 -3.51
C ASP A 154 -24.44 -17.59 -2.10
N GLY A 155 -25.24 -16.96 -1.24
CA GLY A 155 -24.89 -16.63 0.15
C GLY A 155 -24.08 -15.33 0.32
N VAL A 156 -23.36 -14.86 -0.71
CA VAL A 156 -22.46 -13.70 -0.58
C VAL A 156 -23.27 -12.42 -0.31
N PHE A 157 -24.47 -12.29 -0.88
CA PHE A 157 -25.37 -11.18 -0.59
C PHE A 157 -25.79 -11.14 0.88
N GLU A 158 -26.26 -12.26 1.42
CA GLU A 158 -26.68 -12.36 2.83
C GLU A 158 -25.52 -12.06 3.78
N GLU A 159 -24.32 -12.55 3.46
CA GLU A 159 -23.12 -12.26 4.20
C GLU A 159 -22.73 -10.77 4.11
N THR A 160 -22.91 -10.14 2.95
CA THR A 160 -22.67 -8.70 2.76
C THR A 160 -23.60 -7.88 3.65
N VAL A 161 -24.90 -8.20 3.65
CA VAL A 161 -25.91 -7.55 4.51
C VAL A 161 -25.58 -7.74 5.98
N ARG A 162 -25.10 -8.93 6.38
CA ARG A 162 -24.66 -9.23 7.75
C ARG A 162 -23.45 -8.40 8.18
N LEU A 163 -22.47 -8.21 7.29
CA LEU A 163 -21.23 -7.47 7.57
C LEU A 163 -21.40 -5.94 7.48
N ALA A 164 -22.30 -5.45 6.63
CA ALA A 164 -22.53 -4.03 6.40
C ALA A 164 -22.61 -3.15 7.67
N PRO A 165 -23.43 -3.48 8.70
CA PRO A 165 -23.50 -2.64 9.90
C PRO A 165 -22.21 -2.64 10.74
N VAL A 166 -21.39 -3.69 10.64
CA VAL A 166 -20.09 -3.77 11.33
C VAL A 166 -19.05 -2.93 10.59
N VAL A 167 -19.04 -3.02 9.25
CA VAL A 167 -18.14 -2.25 8.38
C VAL A 167 -18.43 -0.76 8.46
N GLU A 168 -19.70 -0.37 8.56
CA GLU A 168 -20.14 1.02 8.69
C GLU A 168 -19.58 1.71 9.96
N GLN A 169 -19.27 0.93 11.00
CA GLN A 169 -18.70 1.40 12.27
C GLN A 169 -17.16 1.46 12.28
N LEU A 170 -16.48 0.97 11.24
CA LEU A 170 -15.02 1.01 11.18
C LEU A 170 -14.50 2.45 11.07
N ASP A 171 -13.38 2.73 11.73
CA ASP A 171 -12.62 3.96 11.47
C ASP A 171 -12.29 4.00 9.96
N PRO A 172 -12.57 5.12 9.24
CA PRO A 172 -12.24 5.24 7.83
C PRO A 172 -10.81 4.84 7.49
N ARG A 173 -9.86 5.12 8.39
CA ARG A 173 -8.44 4.75 8.25
C ARG A 173 -8.17 3.25 8.15
N MET A 174 -9.13 2.42 8.60
CA MET A 174 -9.04 0.95 8.57
C MET A 174 -9.62 0.32 7.32
N ARG A 175 -10.36 1.06 6.49
CA ARG A 175 -11.05 0.48 5.35
C ARG A 175 -10.11 -0.11 4.29
N LEU A 176 -9.09 0.66 3.87
CA LEU A 176 -8.06 0.14 2.96
C LEU A 176 -7.16 -0.94 3.60
N PRO A 177 -6.71 -0.81 4.86
CA PRO A 177 -6.04 -1.93 5.54
C PRO A 177 -6.85 -3.22 5.56
N VAL A 178 -8.16 -3.15 5.77
CA VAL A 178 -9.05 -4.32 5.73
C VAL A 178 -9.09 -4.94 4.32
N LEU A 179 -9.14 -4.12 3.27
CA LEU A 179 -9.01 -4.59 1.89
C LEU A 179 -7.67 -5.34 1.68
N GLU A 180 -6.56 -4.76 2.14
CA GLU A 180 -5.23 -5.37 2.00
C GLU A 180 -5.13 -6.73 2.71
N ILE A 181 -5.76 -6.87 3.88
CA ILE A 181 -5.87 -8.14 4.62
C ILE A 181 -6.71 -9.15 3.83
N ALA A 182 -7.74 -8.70 3.11
CA ALA A 182 -8.61 -9.55 2.31
C ALA A 182 -7.99 -10.04 1.00
N LEU A 183 -6.99 -9.32 0.44
CA LEU A 183 -6.38 -9.64 -0.85
C LEU A 183 -5.89 -11.10 -0.98
N PRO A 184 -5.17 -11.71 -0.01
CA PRO A 184 -4.74 -13.10 -0.12
C PRO A 184 -5.90 -14.08 -0.27
N ALA A 185 -7.01 -13.87 0.45
CA ALA A 185 -8.20 -14.71 0.33
C ALA A 185 -8.88 -14.54 -1.04
N LEU A 186 -8.93 -13.31 -1.57
CA LEU A 186 -9.45 -13.01 -2.90
C LEU A 186 -8.61 -13.64 -4.02
N ARG A 187 -7.29 -13.80 -3.84
CA ARG A 187 -6.42 -14.51 -4.79
C ARG A 187 -6.75 -16.00 -4.92
N ALA A 188 -7.46 -16.59 -3.96
CA ALA A 188 -7.87 -17.99 -4.00
C ALA A 188 -9.19 -18.24 -4.75
N LEU A 189 -9.83 -17.19 -5.28
CA LEU A 189 -11.02 -17.34 -6.13
C LEU A 189 -10.69 -18.13 -7.40
N THR A 190 -11.70 -18.79 -7.96
CA THR A 190 -11.61 -19.32 -9.33
C THR A 190 -11.78 -18.19 -10.36
N SER A 191 -11.32 -18.38 -11.61
CA SER A 191 -11.47 -17.35 -12.65
C SER A 191 -12.91 -16.91 -12.88
N ARG A 192 -13.88 -17.84 -12.77
CA ARG A 192 -15.32 -17.52 -12.90
C ARG A 192 -15.81 -16.67 -11.73
N GLN A 193 -15.41 -17.02 -10.50
CA GLN A 193 -15.77 -16.25 -9.31
C GLN A 193 -15.12 -14.86 -9.33
N TYR A 194 -13.86 -14.77 -9.78
CA TYR A 194 -13.18 -13.49 -9.94
C TYR A 194 -13.88 -12.60 -10.95
N GLN A 195 -14.24 -13.12 -12.13
CA GLN A 195 -14.93 -12.32 -13.15
C GLN A 195 -16.26 -11.75 -12.62
N ARG A 196 -17.09 -12.60 -12.01
CA ARG A 196 -18.35 -12.14 -11.39
C ARG A 196 -18.10 -11.13 -10.27
N PHE A 197 -17.08 -11.37 -9.46
CA PHE A 197 -16.71 -10.46 -8.37
C PHE A 197 -16.27 -9.10 -8.90
N GLU A 198 -15.44 -9.06 -9.94
CA GLU A 198 -15.00 -7.85 -10.64
C GLU A 198 -16.17 -7.09 -11.25
N GLU A 199 -17.09 -7.77 -11.95
CA GLU A 199 -18.31 -7.18 -12.50
C GLU A 199 -19.14 -6.50 -11.39
N ASN A 200 -19.40 -7.19 -10.29
CA ASN A 200 -20.15 -6.62 -9.16
C ASN A 200 -19.41 -5.42 -8.52
N VAL A 201 -18.09 -5.46 -8.39
CA VAL A 201 -17.31 -4.33 -7.85
C VAL A 201 -17.45 -3.08 -8.74
N VAL A 202 -17.42 -3.26 -10.07
CA VAL A 202 -17.60 -2.15 -11.01
C VAL A 202 -19.00 -1.56 -10.88
N GLU A 203 -20.03 -2.41 -10.89
CA GLU A 203 -21.44 -1.99 -10.79
C GLU A 203 -21.74 -1.29 -9.46
N LEU A 204 -21.15 -1.75 -8.35
CA LEU A 204 -21.30 -1.11 -7.05
C LEU A 204 -20.72 0.31 -7.02
N VAL A 205 -19.52 0.50 -7.58
CA VAL A 205 -18.84 1.80 -7.60
C VAL A 205 -19.52 2.78 -8.55
N GLU A 206 -20.16 2.29 -9.62
CA GLU A 206 -20.82 3.13 -10.62
C GLU A 206 -22.32 3.37 -10.31
N ALA A 207 -22.84 2.83 -9.20
CA ALA A 207 -24.27 2.79 -8.90
C ALA A 207 -24.94 4.17 -8.72
N ASP A 208 -24.20 5.19 -8.30
CA ASP A 208 -24.71 6.53 -7.99
C ASP A 208 -24.28 7.61 -9.01
N GLU A 209 -23.58 7.21 -10.07
CA GLU A 209 -22.95 8.09 -11.07
C GLU A 209 -21.93 9.11 -10.48
N VAL A 210 -21.55 8.98 -9.20
CA VAL A 210 -20.63 9.88 -8.50
C VAL A 210 -19.60 9.07 -7.71
N ILE A 211 -18.48 8.77 -8.35
CA ILE A 211 -17.40 8.01 -7.72
C ILE A 211 -16.67 8.88 -6.69
N ASP A 212 -16.60 8.44 -5.43
CA ASP A 212 -15.76 9.07 -4.41
C ASP A 212 -14.29 8.60 -4.46
N LEU A 213 -13.38 9.31 -3.78
CA LEU A 213 -11.95 8.96 -3.78
C LEU A 213 -11.68 7.58 -3.15
N PHE A 214 -12.46 7.18 -2.15
CA PHE A 214 -12.30 5.92 -1.46
C PHE A 214 -12.73 4.75 -2.34
N GLU A 215 -13.89 4.83 -2.98
CA GLU A 215 -14.42 3.86 -3.95
C GLU A 215 -13.47 3.70 -5.14
N TRP A 216 -13.04 4.82 -5.73
CA TRP A 216 -12.05 4.82 -6.79
C TRP A 216 -10.74 4.16 -6.32
N SER A 217 -10.26 4.49 -5.13
CA SER A 217 -9.00 3.94 -4.59
C SER A 217 -9.10 2.44 -4.31
N LEU A 218 -10.17 2.00 -3.67
CA LEU A 218 -10.45 0.61 -3.36
C LEU A 218 -10.53 -0.21 -4.66
N GLN A 219 -11.33 0.24 -5.62
CA GLN A 219 -11.48 -0.43 -6.92
C GLN A 219 -10.13 -0.56 -7.62
N ARG A 220 -9.34 0.52 -7.69
CA ARG A 220 -8.04 0.51 -8.38
C ARG A 220 -7.01 -0.39 -7.71
N ILE A 221 -6.89 -0.35 -6.38
CA ILE A 221 -5.99 -1.26 -5.65
C ILE A 221 -6.41 -2.71 -5.87
N LEU A 222 -7.70 -3.00 -5.67
CA LEU A 222 -8.25 -4.35 -5.76
C LEU A 222 -8.03 -4.96 -7.15
N LEU A 223 -8.48 -4.28 -8.21
CA LEU A 223 -8.40 -4.80 -9.56
C LEU A 223 -6.95 -4.95 -10.02
N ARG A 224 -6.06 -4.02 -9.64
CA ARG A 224 -4.64 -4.11 -9.96
C ARG A 224 -3.99 -5.37 -9.37
N GLU A 225 -4.25 -5.63 -8.09
CA GLU A 225 -3.70 -6.78 -7.36
C GLU A 225 -4.27 -8.12 -7.85
N MET A 226 -5.55 -8.13 -8.22
CA MET A 226 -6.20 -9.32 -8.74
C MET A 226 -5.81 -9.63 -10.19
N GLN A 227 -5.69 -8.63 -11.07
CA GLN A 227 -5.24 -8.83 -12.45
C GLN A 227 -3.86 -9.52 -12.54
N ALA A 228 -2.96 -9.21 -11.61
CA ALA A 228 -1.66 -9.88 -11.50
C ALA A 228 -1.80 -11.38 -11.17
N SER A 229 -2.76 -11.73 -10.31
CA SER A 229 -2.97 -13.08 -9.79
C SER A 229 -3.74 -13.98 -10.78
N PHE A 230 -4.65 -13.40 -11.56
CA PHE A 230 -5.49 -14.12 -12.52
C PHE A 230 -4.92 -14.15 -13.95
N GLY A 231 -3.63 -13.84 -14.12
CA GLY A 231 -2.92 -13.94 -15.40
C GLY A 231 -3.35 -12.92 -16.46
N GLN A 232 -4.09 -11.89 -16.07
CA GLN A 232 -4.55 -10.82 -16.96
C GLN A 232 -3.50 -9.69 -17.09
N SER A 233 -2.52 -9.64 -16.18
CA SER A 233 -1.44 -8.66 -16.24
C SER A 233 -0.25 -9.17 -17.08
N ARG A 234 0.10 -8.41 -18.14
CA ARG A 234 1.38 -8.56 -18.83
C ARG A 234 2.40 -7.63 -18.17
N PRO A 235 3.67 -8.05 -18.00
CA PRO A 235 4.68 -7.18 -17.39
C PRO A 235 4.77 -5.86 -18.17
N THR A 236 4.57 -4.74 -17.45
CA THR A 236 4.59 -3.41 -18.05
C THR A 236 5.96 -3.14 -18.63
N ARG A 237 6.03 -2.98 -19.96
CA ARG A 237 7.28 -2.64 -20.65
C ARG A 237 7.60 -1.17 -20.42
N VAL A 238 8.82 -0.90 -19.96
CA VAL A 238 9.33 0.47 -19.83
C VAL A 238 9.35 1.15 -21.20
N ARG A 239 8.60 2.24 -21.34
CA ARG A 239 8.56 3.10 -22.52
C ARG A 239 9.17 4.48 -22.27
N HIS A 240 9.09 4.97 -21.03
CA HIS A 240 9.53 6.31 -20.67
C HIS A 240 10.77 6.27 -19.77
N ARG A 241 11.88 6.85 -20.21
CA ARG A 241 13.16 6.81 -19.47
C ARG A 241 13.52 8.12 -18.76
N SER A 242 12.78 9.18 -19.01
CA SER A 242 13.01 10.50 -18.41
C SER A 242 11.71 11.07 -17.86
N ALA A 243 11.81 11.93 -16.83
CA ALA A 243 10.66 12.65 -16.29
C ALA A 243 10.00 13.54 -17.36
N GLY A 244 10.79 14.06 -18.31
CA GLY A 244 10.28 14.89 -19.42
C GLY A 244 9.29 14.14 -20.32
N ALA A 245 9.50 12.83 -20.54
CA ALA A 245 8.62 12.01 -21.36
C ALA A 245 7.22 11.80 -20.73
N VAL A 246 7.09 11.95 -19.42
CA VAL A 246 5.84 11.81 -18.65
C VAL A 246 5.45 13.10 -17.93
N GLN A 247 5.95 14.26 -18.38
CA GLN A 247 5.75 15.54 -17.70
C GLN A 247 4.26 15.90 -17.56
N SER A 248 3.43 15.58 -18.55
CA SER A 248 1.99 15.81 -18.48
C SER A 248 1.31 14.92 -17.43
N SER A 249 1.68 13.63 -17.39
CA SER A 249 1.17 12.68 -16.39
C SER A 249 1.57 13.08 -14.96
N LEU A 250 2.83 13.53 -14.79
CA LEU A 250 3.30 14.07 -13.51
C LEU A 250 2.52 15.32 -13.10
N ALA A 251 2.18 16.21 -14.04
CA ALA A 251 1.43 17.42 -13.73
C ALA A 251 0.00 17.14 -13.29
N VAL A 252 -0.67 16.17 -13.92
CA VAL A 252 -1.99 15.68 -13.49
C VAL A 252 -1.89 15.11 -12.08
N LEU A 253 -0.98 14.16 -11.85
CA LEU A 253 -0.84 13.51 -10.55
C LEU A 253 -0.56 14.52 -9.42
N MET A 254 0.40 15.43 -9.61
CA MET A 254 0.73 16.45 -8.60
C MET A 254 -0.44 17.41 -8.35
N SER A 255 -1.20 17.75 -9.40
CA SER A 255 -2.36 18.65 -9.25
C SER A 255 -3.50 17.97 -8.49
N VAL A 256 -3.78 16.70 -8.77
CA VAL A 256 -4.80 15.95 -8.03
C VAL A 256 -4.42 15.83 -6.56
N LEU A 257 -3.18 15.45 -6.25
CA LEU A 257 -2.68 15.39 -4.87
C LEU A 257 -2.85 16.72 -4.13
N ALA A 258 -2.49 17.84 -4.78
CA ALA A 258 -2.62 19.17 -4.22
C ALA A 258 -4.08 19.56 -3.95
N TYR A 259 -5.02 19.22 -4.84
CA TYR A 259 -6.45 19.49 -4.65
C TYR A 259 -7.09 18.59 -3.59
N VAL A 260 -6.62 17.35 -3.43
CA VAL A 260 -7.11 16.44 -2.38
C VAL A 260 -6.71 16.95 -0.99
N GLY A 261 -5.48 17.41 -0.82
CA GLY A 261 -4.99 17.96 0.46
C GLY A 261 -5.52 19.36 0.81
N HIS A 262 -5.87 20.16 -0.20
CA HIS A 262 -6.14 21.58 0.01
C HIS A 262 -7.38 22.09 -0.71
N ARG A 263 -8.30 22.66 0.08
CA ARG A 263 -9.51 23.34 -0.42
C ARG A 263 -9.21 24.73 -1.00
N GLU A 264 -8.22 25.42 -0.44
CA GLU A 264 -7.83 26.75 -0.89
C GLU A 264 -6.84 26.65 -2.05
N ARG A 265 -7.15 27.32 -3.15
CA ARG A 265 -6.31 27.30 -4.36
C ARG A 265 -4.86 27.70 -4.08
N GLN A 266 -4.63 28.71 -3.25
CA GLN A 266 -3.28 29.18 -2.92
C GLN A 266 -2.47 28.12 -2.17
N ALA A 267 -3.10 27.37 -1.26
CA ALA A 267 -2.46 26.27 -0.55
C ALA A 267 -2.16 25.10 -1.50
N ALA A 268 -3.10 24.76 -2.40
CA ALA A 268 -2.90 23.76 -3.45
C ALA A 268 -1.74 24.13 -4.40
N GLU A 269 -1.64 25.40 -4.80
CA GLU A 269 -0.52 25.89 -5.63
C GLU A 269 0.83 25.74 -4.90
N GLY A 270 0.86 25.99 -3.58
CA GLY A 270 2.04 25.79 -2.74
C GLY A 270 2.46 24.31 -2.65
N ALA A 271 1.53 23.41 -2.37
CA ALA A 271 1.79 21.97 -2.30
C ALA A 271 2.26 21.39 -3.65
N PHE A 272 1.59 21.80 -4.73
CA PHE A 272 2.02 21.46 -6.09
C PHE A 272 3.46 21.90 -6.33
N ALA A 273 3.82 23.13 -5.96
CA ALA A 273 5.17 23.65 -6.17
C ALA A 273 6.23 22.86 -5.38
N GLU A 274 5.95 22.49 -4.12
CA GLU A 274 6.87 21.66 -3.33
C GLU A 274 7.09 20.28 -3.95
N GLY A 275 6.01 19.61 -4.39
CA GLY A 275 6.13 18.35 -5.12
C GLY A 275 6.89 18.49 -6.44
N TRP A 276 6.56 19.54 -7.22
CA TRP A 276 7.14 19.78 -8.54
C TRP A 276 8.65 20.07 -8.48
N ARG A 277 9.12 20.76 -7.43
CA ARG A 277 10.53 21.11 -7.22
C ARG A 277 11.45 19.89 -7.07
N VAL A 278 10.91 18.74 -6.67
CA VAL A 278 11.65 17.47 -6.59
C VAL A 278 11.95 16.90 -7.98
N LEU A 279 11.15 17.26 -8.99
CA LEU A 279 11.28 16.74 -10.34
C LEU A 279 12.33 17.54 -11.13
N PRO A 280 13.19 16.88 -11.92
CA PRO A 280 14.18 17.55 -12.77
C PRO A 280 13.53 18.08 -14.05
N LEU A 281 12.56 18.99 -13.89
CA LEU A 281 11.72 19.54 -14.94
C LEU A 281 11.64 21.07 -14.83
N PRO A 282 11.38 21.79 -15.94
CA PRO A 282 11.08 23.21 -15.88
C PRO A 282 9.89 23.50 -14.96
N GLU A 283 9.87 24.70 -14.40
CA GLU A 283 8.74 25.17 -13.60
C GLU A 283 7.41 25.00 -14.35
N ARG A 284 6.40 24.63 -13.59
CA ARG A 284 5.03 24.45 -14.07
C ARG A 284 4.08 24.95 -13.00
N GLY A 285 2.90 25.39 -13.40
CA GLY A 285 1.82 25.73 -12.49
C GLY A 285 0.85 24.57 -12.29
N LEU A 286 0.07 24.68 -11.20
CA LEU A 286 -1.08 23.82 -10.91
C LEU A 286 -2.06 23.81 -12.10
N LEU A 287 -2.53 22.62 -12.48
CA LEU A 287 -3.53 22.49 -13.53
C LEU A 287 -4.92 22.97 -13.06
N PRO A 288 -5.80 23.41 -13.98
CA PRO A 288 -7.18 23.73 -13.64
C PRO A 288 -7.91 22.47 -13.15
N HIS A 289 -8.92 22.66 -12.29
CA HIS A 289 -9.63 21.55 -11.62
C HIS A 289 -10.31 20.60 -12.62
N GLU A 290 -10.77 21.14 -13.75
CA GLU A 290 -11.40 20.40 -14.84
C GLU A 290 -10.45 19.42 -15.55
N ALA A 291 -9.14 19.58 -15.37
CA ALA A 291 -8.10 18.68 -15.90
C ALA A 291 -7.59 17.68 -14.84
N CYS A 292 -8.25 17.59 -13.69
CA CYS A 292 -7.84 16.79 -12.53
C CYS A 292 -8.90 15.77 -12.10
N GLY A 293 -9.71 15.27 -13.04
CA GLY A 293 -10.67 14.20 -12.78
C GLY A 293 -10.01 12.82 -12.67
N PHE A 294 -10.80 11.83 -12.23
CA PHE A 294 -10.33 10.45 -12.10
C PHE A 294 -9.92 9.83 -13.43
N ALA A 295 -10.59 10.18 -14.54
CA ALA A 295 -10.23 9.71 -15.87
C ALA A 295 -8.84 10.21 -16.30
N GLU A 296 -8.52 11.49 -16.04
CA GLU A 296 -7.21 12.07 -16.31
C GLU A 296 -6.14 11.44 -15.41
N LEU A 297 -6.46 11.22 -14.14
CA LEU A 297 -5.56 10.56 -13.19
C LEU A 297 -5.26 9.12 -13.61
N ASP A 298 -6.26 8.34 -14.03
CA ASP A 298 -6.09 6.98 -14.51
C ASP A 298 -5.18 6.93 -15.74
N ALA A 299 -5.42 7.81 -16.72
CA ALA A 299 -4.58 7.92 -17.90
C ALA A 299 -3.13 8.30 -17.52
N ALA A 300 -2.96 9.21 -16.56
CA ALA A 300 -1.65 9.60 -16.05
C ALA A 300 -0.93 8.42 -15.38
N LEU A 301 -1.62 7.68 -14.52
CA LEU A 301 -1.09 6.52 -13.81
C LEU A 301 -0.66 5.40 -14.77
N VAL A 302 -1.42 5.14 -15.83
CA VAL A 302 -1.05 4.17 -16.89
C VAL A 302 0.28 4.53 -17.55
N GLU A 303 0.51 5.82 -17.85
CA GLU A 303 1.76 6.27 -18.45
C GLU A 303 2.92 6.26 -17.44
N LEU A 304 2.66 6.59 -16.17
CA LEU A 304 3.65 6.49 -15.10
C LEU A 304 4.07 5.04 -14.80
N ASP A 305 3.16 4.07 -14.90
CA ASP A 305 3.52 2.65 -14.76
C ASP A 305 4.48 2.19 -15.87
N ARG A 306 4.43 2.82 -17.05
CA ARG A 306 5.35 2.57 -18.17
C ARG A 306 6.68 3.31 -18.04
N ALA A 307 6.90 4.05 -16.96
CA ALA A 307 8.15 4.75 -16.72
C ALA A 307 9.24 3.85 -16.13
N ALA A 308 10.50 4.23 -16.36
CA ALA A 308 11.66 3.54 -15.80
C ALA A 308 11.67 3.66 -14.26
N PRO A 309 12.25 2.68 -13.54
CA PRO A 309 12.25 2.66 -12.07
C PRO A 309 12.72 3.97 -11.40
N GLN A 310 13.71 4.65 -11.98
CA GLN A 310 14.21 5.93 -11.47
C GLN A 310 13.17 7.07 -11.56
N VAL A 311 12.35 7.08 -12.62
CA VAL A 311 11.27 8.05 -12.79
C VAL A 311 10.14 7.76 -11.81
N LYS A 312 9.79 6.48 -11.62
CA LYS A 312 8.80 6.03 -10.63
C LYS A 312 9.20 6.41 -9.20
N LYS A 313 10.46 6.19 -8.81
CA LYS A 313 11.00 6.61 -7.52
C LYS A 313 10.83 8.13 -7.31
N ARG A 314 11.25 8.94 -8.28
CA ARG A 314 11.09 10.40 -8.21
C ARG A 314 9.62 10.85 -8.18
N THR A 315 8.74 10.10 -8.84
CA THR A 315 7.30 10.37 -8.81
C THR A 315 6.77 10.23 -7.38
N LEU A 316 7.19 9.19 -6.64
CA LEU A 316 6.83 9.05 -5.23
C LEU A 316 7.47 10.11 -4.34
N GLU A 317 8.74 10.46 -4.57
CA GLU A 317 9.39 11.54 -3.83
C GLU A 317 8.65 12.87 -4.00
N ALA A 318 8.24 13.19 -5.23
CA ALA A 318 7.42 14.37 -5.52
C ALA A 318 6.02 14.26 -4.88
N ALA A 319 5.37 13.10 -4.94
CA ALA A 319 4.06 12.89 -4.33
C ALA A 319 4.07 13.06 -2.81
N VAL A 320 5.08 12.50 -2.14
CA VAL A 320 5.29 12.69 -0.70
C VAL A 320 5.55 14.15 -0.38
N ALA A 321 6.45 14.82 -1.12
CA ALA A 321 6.74 16.24 -0.93
C ALA A 321 5.49 17.14 -1.10
N CYS A 322 4.59 16.79 -2.02
CA CYS A 322 3.32 17.46 -2.23
C CYS A 322 2.41 17.33 -1.00
N ILE A 323 2.18 16.10 -0.53
CA ILE A 323 1.28 15.81 0.60
C ILE A 323 1.80 16.37 1.93
N ILE A 324 3.11 16.42 2.14
CA ILE A 324 3.68 16.91 3.42
C ILE A 324 3.83 18.44 3.47
N ALA A 325 3.40 19.16 2.43
CA ALA A 325 3.65 20.60 2.29
C ALA A 325 3.08 21.41 3.47
N ASP A 326 1.91 21.02 3.99
CA ASP A 326 1.26 21.65 5.16
C ASP A 326 1.59 20.95 6.50
N ARG A 327 2.45 19.92 6.46
CA ARG A 327 2.86 19.05 7.57
C ARG A 327 1.73 18.27 8.23
N LYS A 328 0.61 18.03 7.54
CA LYS A 328 -0.49 17.20 8.00
C LYS A 328 -0.94 16.28 6.88
N VAL A 329 -0.81 14.98 7.09
CA VAL A 329 -1.32 13.99 6.13
C VAL A 329 -2.75 13.62 6.49
N THR A 330 -3.68 13.98 5.61
CA THR A 330 -5.08 13.56 5.69
C THR A 330 -5.25 12.09 5.31
N VAL A 331 -6.42 11.50 5.58
CA VAL A 331 -6.70 10.12 5.22
C VAL A 331 -6.69 9.99 3.70
N GLU A 332 -7.37 10.92 3.04
CA GLU A 332 -7.55 11.02 1.59
C GLU A 332 -6.22 11.12 0.85
N GLU A 333 -5.27 11.93 1.34
CA GLU A 333 -3.93 12.02 0.77
C GLU A 333 -3.14 10.71 0.95
N GLY A 334 -3.26 10.08 2.12
CA GLY A 334 -2.64 8.78 2.39
C GLY A 334 -3.19 7.67 1.49
N GLU A 335 -4.50 7.67 1.25
CA GLU A 335 -5.18 6.72 0.35
C GLU A 335 -4.72 6.92 -1.10
N LEU A 336 -4.73 8.15 -1.60
CA LEU A 336 -4.28 8.44 -2.95
C LEU A 336 -2.79 8.09 -3.15
N LEU A 337 -1.94 8.36 -2.16
CA LEU A 337 -0.54 7.97 -2.22
C LEU A 337 -0.35 6.45 -2.25
N ARG A 338 -1.16 5.69 -1.49
CA ARG A 338 -1.15 4.23 -1.56
C ARG A 338 -1.52 3.74 -2.95
N VAL A 339 -2.55 4.31 -3.58
CA VAL A 339 -2.92 3.96 -4.96
C VAL A 339 -1.77 4.21 -5.92
N VAL A 340 -1.13 5.38 -5.85
CA VAL A 340 0.03 5.71 -6.68
C VAL A 340 1.15 4.68 -6.48
N SER A 341 1.44 4.34 -5.22
CA SER A 341 2.49 3.40 -4.85
C SER A 341 2.24 1.98 -5.39
N ALA A 342 0.99 1.50 -5.28
CA ALA A 342 0.55 0.22 -5.82
C ALA A 342 0.61 0.22 -7.35
N TRP A 343 0.15 1.31 -7.98
CA TRP A 343 0.07 1.39 -9.42
C TRP A 343 1.43 1.36 -10.11
N ILE A 344 2.41 2.11 -9.58
CA ILE A 344 3.75 2.14 -10.15
C ILE A 344 4.63 0.96 -9.70
N ASN A 345 4.10 0.02 -8.91
CA ASN A 345 4.80 -1.14 -8.34
C ASN A 345 5.96 -0.74 -7.40
N CYS A 346 5.71 0.21 -6.49
CA CYS A 346 6.66 0.67 -5.48
C CYS A 346 5.96 0.73 -4.12
N PRO A 347 5.79 -0.42 -3.42
CA PRO A 347 4.98 -0.49 -2.21
C PRO A 347 5.58 0.37 -1.09
N MET A 348 4.74 1.21 -0.47
CA MET A 348 5.14 2.07 0.65
C MET A 348 4.42 1.65 1.94
N PRO A 349 5.11 1.62 3.09
CA PRO A 349 4.44 1.45 4.37
C PRO A 349 3.51 2.64 4.66
N PRO A 350 2.51 2.48 5.56
CA PRO A 350 1.64 3.59 5.97
C PRO A 350 2.47 4.79 6.44
N ILE A 351 2.12 6.00 6.01
CA ILE A 351 2.74 7.20 6.55
C ILE A 351 2.27 7.38 8.00
N LEU A 352 3.22 7.38 8.94
CA LEU A 352 2.96 7.70 10.34
C LEU A 352 2.87 9.24 10.47
N GLY A 353 1.64 9.76 10.50
CA GLY A 353 1.33 11.19 10.62
C GLY A 353 0.68 11.55 11.95
#